data_AF-A0A815JSI9-F1
#
_entry.id   AF-A0A815JSI9-F1
#
_cell.length_a   1.000
_cell.length_b   1.000
_cell.length_c   1.000
_cell.angle_alpha   90.00
_cell.angle_beta   90.00
_cell.angle_gamma   90.00
#
_symmetry.space_group_name_H-M   'P 1'
#
loop_
_entity.id
_entity.type
_entity.pdbx_description
1 polymer ?
#
loop_
_entity_poly.entity_id
_entity_poly.type
_entity_poly.pdbx_seq_one_letter_code
_entity_poly.pdbx_strand_id
1 'polypeptide(L)'
;MVNTKRLRSESFYNFHENNDRKRFLSSTTNDNFTQFENLANELIYDIFDYLDFYHIYTSFFNLNFRFRSLLIDSTLPLKINLFLMSKITFNQYNEDIIKPNQQRIDIFRVTNYYMFDKNTFLFSQMISLQTLILETVRSVQMKDIIQQLISLPNLSSLTISTINAVENIDFIYKQIFRLTSLRYCKLSLSRKFPKHVSPLTLNEYSPIEHLNIDHGIGFDELSTLLLYLPQLRHLSTHIWHKTDFILKPPCAVLNNLTHVSLKLYGCVTFNDLELFLVNYCTSIQFLCISGDKEFLNANRWKRLISLSLTNLQTFDIECEIRFADNTAIKQEMKNFNSLFWIERQWFFECRAYSTKFYDEILFYSMNPFRRKKYRLSQGKSNKNRFQTILNSVHHVTIEDNNEINENTYCFPYATILTLASKVSINDITIVNNLQRILSLKQIQILEILSDHLCPLKMSELLSYMPNVHTLTFRSMSFDGYGKKLFEQNPLFRLISKINLIKSIHFYGKCTLQNLEIFLKLFPNLQYIETSVELQQIQLVLQYLLNKTNTNARHLRLLCFSCDGKESHYISKLIKSRLLPCDCKTIFDDQHLRLYIWW
;
A
#
# COMPACT_ATOMS: atom_id res chain seq x y z
N MET A 1 -25.87 23.88 17.91
CA MET A 1 -25.03 24.50 16.86
C MET A 1 -23.63 23.91 16.97
N VAL A 2 -23.40 22.81 16.24
CA VAL A 2 -22.18 22.01 16.31
C VAL A 2 -21.60 21.97 14.89
N ASN A 3 -20.39 22.52 14.76
CA ASN A 3 -19.62 22.63 13.53
C ASN A 3 -18.91 21.31 13.23
N THR A 4 -19.25 20.70 12.09
CA THR A 4 -18.46 19.70 11.39
C THR A 4 -17.47 20.39 10.46
N LYS A 5 -16.17 20.11 10.60
CA LYS A 5 -15.15 20.30 9.54
C LYS A 5 -13.80 19.70 9.96
N ARG A 6 -13.50 18.49 9.45
CA ARG A 6 -12.14 18.06 9.05
C ARG A 6 -12.21 16.73 8.30
N LEU A 7 -11.84 16.78 7.02
CA LEU A 7 -10.99 15.85 6.26
C LEU A 7 -11.21 16.14 4.76
N ARG A 8 -10.41 17.06 4.22
CA ARG A 8 -10.27 17.32 2.79
C ARG A 8 -8.96 16.69 2.33
N SER A 9 -9.04 15.43 1.93
CA SER A 9 -8.09 14.79 1.01
C SER A 9 -8.69 13.58 0.28
N GLU A 10 -10.02 13.40 0.31
CA GLU A 10 -10.74 12.38 -0.48
C GLU A 10 -11.73 12.99 -1.50
N SER A 11 -11.74 14.32 -1.64
CA SER A 11 -12.68 15.02 -2.52
C SER A 11 -12.10 15.25 -3.92
N PHE A 12 -12.01 14.19 -4.72
CA PHE A 12 -12.12 14.30 -6.19
C PHE A 12 -12.87 13.13 -6.84
N TYR A 13 -13.38 12.17 -6.07
CA TYR A 13 -14.17 11.04 -6.58
C TYR A 13 -15.69 11.13 -6.30
N ASN A 14 -16.19 12.24 -5.79
CA ASN A 14 -17.64 12.39 -5.52
C ASN A 14 -18.08 13.83 -5.74
N PHE A 15 -18.18 14.29 -6.99
CA PHE A 15 -19.02 15.45 -7.33
C PHE A 15 -19.38 15.50 -8.83
N HIS A 16 -20.07 14.47 -9.32
CA HIS A 16 -21.15 14.57 -10.33
C HIS A 16 -21.96 13.27 -10.49
N GLU A 17 -21.98 12.40 -9.48
CA GLU A 17 -22.83 11.21 -9.45
C GLU A 17 -23.97 11.44 -8.44
N ASN A 18 -25.14 11.78 -8.98
CA ASN A 18 -26.49 11.67 -8.38
C ASN A 18 -27.32 12.91 -8.71
N ASN A 19 -27.72 13.05 -9.96
CA ASN A 19 -29.07 13.50 -10.31
C ASN A 19 -29.45 13.21 -11.78
N ASP A 20 -28.48 12.91 -12.66
CA ASP A 20 -28.80 12.62 -14.08
C ASP A 20 -28.97 11.13 -14.42
N ARG A 21 -28.53 10.21 -13.56
CA ARG A 21 -28.64 8.75 -13.79
C ARG A 21 -30.06 8.17 -13.71
N LYS A 22 -31.07 8.95 -13.35
CA LYS A 22 -32.47 8.49 -13.29
C LYS A 22 -33.36 8.95 -14.45
N ARG A 23 -32.82 9.68 -15.44
CA ARG A 23 -33.60 10.14 -16.61
C ARG A 23 -33.37 9.37 -17.92
N PHE A 24 -32.43 8.41 -17.96
CA PHE A 24 -32.07 7.72 -19.22
C PHE A 24 -32.48 6.25 -19.33
N LEU A 25 -33.26 5.71 -18.38
CA LEU A 25 -33.73 4.32 -18.44
C LEU A 25 -35.18 4.16 -18.94
N SER A 26 -35.76 5.18 -19.57
CA SER A 26 -37.13 5.08 -20.10
C SER A 26 -37.30 5.76 -21.46
N SER A 27 -36.71 5.17 -22.50
CA SER A 27 -37.29 5.13 -23.85
C SER A 27 -36.41 4.29 -24.78
N THR A 28 -36.94 3.13 -25.21
CA THR A 28 -36.87 2.58 -26.58
C THR A 28 -35.54 2.78 -27.35
N THR A 29 -34.73 1.79 -27.68
CA THR A 29 -35.03 0.59 -28.49
C THR A 29 -34.02 -0.54 -28.23
N ASN A 30 -34.45 -1.75 -28.54
CA ASN A 30 -33.73 -3.01 -28.42
C ASN A 30 -32.66 -3.16 -29.52
N ASP A 31 -31.75 -2.20 -29.65
CA ASP A 31 -30.62 -2.33 -30.57
C ASP A 31 -29.50 -3.08 -29.86
N ASN A 32 -29.24 -4.31 -30.33
CA ASN A 32 -28.09 -5.08 -29.91
C ASN A 32 -26.82 -4.27 -30.24
N PHE A 33 -26.20 -3.64 -29.24
CA PHE A 33 -24.85 -3.09 -29.36
C PHE A 33 -23.86 -4.24 -29.55
N THR A 34 -23.76 -4.78 -30.77
CA THR A 34 -22.86 -5.89 -31.08
C THR A 34 -21.43 -5.43 -31.38
N GLN A 35 -21.18 -4.12 -31.45
CA GLN A 35 -19.90 -3.53 -31.86
C GLN A 35 -19.53 -2.34 -30.98
N PHE A 36 -18.24 -2.21 -30.65
CA PHE A 36 -17.69 -1.15 -29.80
C PHE A 36 -17.92 0.24 -30.41
N GLU A 37 -17.92 0.31 -31.74
CA GLU A 37 -18.17 1.49 -32.56
C GLU A 37 -19.58 2.06 -32.39
N ASN A 38 -20.52 1.34 -31.77
CA ASN A 38 -21.88 1.81 -31.56
C ASN A 38 -22.07 2.45 -30.17
N LEU A 39 -21.08 2.37 -29.28
CA LEU A 39 -21.16 3.02 -27.96
C LEU A 39 -21.30 4.54 -28.12
N ALA A 40 -21.98 5.19 -27.17
CA ALA A 40 -22.05 6.65 -27.12
C ALA A 40 -20.67 7.26 -26.80
N ASN A 41 -20.42 8.50 -27.23
CA ASN A 41 -19.11 9.15 -27.04
C ASN A 41 -18.74 9.25 -25.55
N GLU A 42 -19.71 9.49 -24.69
CA GLU A 42 -19.58 9.59 -23.24
C GLU A 42 -19.03 8.29 -22.66
N LEU A 43 -19.57 7.14 -23.08
CA LEU A 43 -19.09 5.83 -22.64
C LEU A 43 -17.69 5.52 -23.15
N ILE A 44 -17.35 5.97 -24.36
CA ILE A 44 -15.99 5.82 -24.90
C ILE A 44 -15.00 6.65 -24.07
N TYR A 45 -15.35 7.87 -23.69
CA TYR A 45 -14.52 8.69 -22.81
C TYR A 45 -14.38 8.11 -21.41
N ASP A 46 -15.46 7.57 -20.84
CA ASP A 46 -15.41 6.85 -19.57
C ASP A 46 -14.43 5.68 -19.64
N ILE A 47 -14.37 4.96 -20.76
CA ILE A 47 -13.38 3.88 -20.98
C ILE A 47 -11.97 4.45 -21.12
N PHE A 48 -11.81 5.54 -21.88
CA PHE A 48 -10.52 6.19 -22.10
C PHE A 48 -9.90 6.72 -20.80
N ASP A 49 -10.69 7.11 -19.81
CA ASP A 49 -10.17 7.55 -18.51
C ASP A 49 -9.36 6.47 -17.75
N TYR A 50 -9.56 5.19 -18.09
CA TYR A 50 -8.79 4.07 -17.52
C TYR A 50 -7.53 3.71 -18.33
N LEU A 51 -7.30 4.37 -19.47
CA LEU A 51 -6.21 4.04 -20.40
C LEU A 51 -5.21 5.21 -20.51
N ASP A 52 -3.95 4.87 -20.77
CA ASP A 52 -2.95 5.88 -21.15
C ASP A 52 -3.31 6.44 -22.54
N PHE A 53 -3.25 7.76 -22.72
CA PHE A 53 -3.62 8.40 -23.97
C PHE A 53 -2.79 7.92 -25.16
N TYR A 54 -1.54 7.49 -24.94
CA TYR A 54 -0.75 6.86 -25.99
C TYR A 54 -1.35 5.53 -26.47
N HIS A 55 -1.86 4.70 -25.56
CA HIS A 55 -2.54 3.45 -25.92
C HIS A 55 -3.84 3.73 -26.66
N ILE A 56 -4.56 4.78 -26.24
CA ILE A 56 -5.77 5.24 -26.94
C ILE A 56 -5.42 5.66 -28.37
N TYR A 57 -4.41 6.52 -28.53
CA TYR A 57 -3.97 6.97 -29.83
C TYR A 57 -3.57 5.80 -30.75
N THR A 58 -2.67 4.94 -30.30
CA THR A 58 -2.17 3.83 -31.12
C THR A 58 -3.26 2.80 -31.47
N SER A 59 -4.24 2.60 -30.59
CA SER A 59 -5.32 1.64 -30.81
C SER A 59 -6.48 2.20 -31.63
N PHE A 60 -6.84 3.48 -31.45
CA PHE A 60 -8.10 4.04 -31.97
C PHE A 60 -7.94 5.11 -33.06
N PHE A 61 -6.80 5.82 -33.13
CA PHE A 61 -6.65 6.99 -34.01
C PHE A 61 -6.83 6.66 -35.50
N ASN A 62 -6.35 5.50 -35.93
CA ASN A 62 -6.42 5.05 -37.32
C ASN A 62 -7.59 4.09 -37.62
N LEU A 63 -8.49 3.84 -36.65
CA LEU A 63 -9.60 2.90 -36.87
C LEU A 63 -10.66 3.48 -37.82
N ASN A 64 -11.14 4.68 -37.54
CA ASN A 64 -12.13 5.37 -38.37
C ASN A 64 -12.19 6.87 -38.03
N PHE A 65 -12.92 7.63 -38.86
CA PHE A 65 -13.07 9.08 -38.71
C PHE A 65 -13.67 9.48 -37.36
N ARG A 66 -14.61 8.70 -36.82
CA ARG A 66 -15.26 8.98 -35.54
C ARG A 66 -14.24 8.98 -34.41
N PHE A 67 -13.45 7.92 -34.26
CA PHE A 67 -12.43 7.87 -33.20
C PHE A 67 -11.34 8.93 -33.38
N ARG A 68 -10.94 9.21 -34.62
CA ARG A 68 -10.01 10.30 -34.89
C ARG A 68 -10.56 11.65 -34.41
N SER A 69 -11.82 11.95 -34.72
CA SER A 69 -12.49 13.18 -34.26
C SER A 69 -12.62 13.21 -32.73
N LEU A 70 -12.90 12.08 -32.08
CA LEU A 70 -12.93 11.98 -30.62
C LEU A 70 -11.59 12.32 -29.96
N LEU A 71 -10.47 12.11 -30.66
CA LEU A 71 -9.12 12.39 -30.16
C LEU A 71 -8.61 13.78 -30.53
N ILE A 72 -9.11 14.40 -31.59
CA ILE A 72 -8.65 15.73 -32.05
C ILE A 72 -9.63 16.84 -31.65
N ASP A 73 -10.93 16.64 -31.85
CA ASP A 73 -11.94 17.71 -31.76
C ASP A 73 -12.64 17.76 -30.39
N SER A 74 -12.16 16.96 -29.44
CA SER A 74 -12.75 16.86 -28.11
C SER A 74 -12.42 18.06 -27.24
N THR A 75 -13.40 18.48 -26.43
CA THR A 75 -13.24 19.54 -25.42
C THR A 75 -12.70 19.02 -24.08
N LEU A 76 -12.56 17.69 -23.94
CA LEU A 76 -12.12 17.09 -22.69
C LEU A 76 -10.63 17.35 -22.43
N PRO A 77 -10.22 17.52 -21.16
CA PRO A 77 -8.82 17.67 -20.80
C PRO A 77 -7.98 16.47 -21.24
N LEU A 78 -6.76 16.73 -21.71
CA LEU A 78 -5.83 15.71 -22.14
C LEU A 78 -4.70 15.47 -21.14
N LYS A 79 -4.57 14.21 -20.75
CA LYS A 79 -3.46 13.71 -19.94
C LYS A 79 -2.45 13.01 -20.84
N ILE A 80 -1.29 13.64 -21.05
CA ILE A 80 -0.25 13.11 -21.93
C ILE A 80 0.88 12.52 -21.09
N ASN A 81 1.24 11.27 -21.39
CA ASN A 81 2.35 10.56 -20.78
C ASN A 81 3.23 9.93 -21.85
N LEU A 82 4.51 10.29 -21.87
CA LEU A 82 5.45 9.90 -22.93
C LEU A 82 6.47 8.83 -22.47
N PHE A 83 6.17 8.06 -21.42
CA PHE A 83 7.15 7.18 -20.75
C PHE A 83 7.75 6.06 -21.64
N LEU A 84 6.99 5.52 -22.59
CA LEU A 84 7.38 4.32 -23.37
C LEU A 84 7.59 4.58 -24.87
N MET A 85 7.58 5.86 -25.27
CA MET A 85 7.53 6.19 -26.69
C MET A 85 8.95 6.17 -27.30
N SER A 86 9.07 5.68 -28.54
CA SER A 86 10.31 5.82 -29.33
C SER A 86 10.36 7.19 -30.02
N LYS A 87 11.55 7.66 -30.42
CA LYS A 87 11.70 8.97 -31.09
C LYS A 87 10.83 9.11 -32.35
N ILE A 88 10.73 8.04 -33.15
CA ILE A 88 9.94 8.05 -34.40
C ILE A 88 8.46 8.20 -34.07
N THR A 89 7.96 7.38 -33.15
CA THR A 89 6.55 7.42 -32.71
C THR A 89 6.22 8.77 -32.08
N PHE A 90 7.17 9.33 -31.33
CA PHE A 90 7.03 10.63 -30.72
C PHE A 90 6.85 11.75 -31.74
N ASN A 91 7.64 11.77 -32.81
CA ASN A 91 7.49 12.79 -33.84
C ASN A 91 6.08 12.76 -34.46
N GLN A 92 5.55 11.57 -34.77
CA GLN A 92 4.19 11.43 -35.30
C GLN A 92 3.15 11.88 -34.28
N TYR A 93 3.20 11.35 -33.06
CA TYR A 93 2.28 11.70 -31.99
C TYR A 93 2.30 13.20 -31.63
N ASN A 94 3.46 13.84 -31.73
CA ASN A 94 3.59 15.28 -31.49
C ASN A 94 2.83 16.11 -32.54
N GLU A 95 2.93 15.75 -33.82
CA GLU A 95 2.18 16.43 -34.89
C GLU A 95 0.68 16.11 -34.83
N ASP A 96 0.33 14.85 -34.59
CA ASP A 96 -1.07 14.39 -34.69
C ASP A 96 -1.90 14.75 -33.46
N ILE A 97 -1.30 14.75 -32.26
CA ILE A 97 -2.01 14.90 -30.98
C ILE A 97 -1.53 16.11 -30.19
N ILE A 98 -0.23 16.26 -29.93
CA ILE A 98 0.24 17.28 -28.98
C ILE A 98 0.00 18.68 -29.54
N LYS A 99 0.47 18.98 -30.76
CA LYS A 99 0.37 20.31 -31.36
C LYS A 99 -1.07 20.79 -31.55
N PRO A 100 -2.02 19.99 -32.08
CA PRO A 100 -3.40 20.46 -32.26
C PRO A 100 -4.14 20.71 -30.93
N ASN A 101 -3.74 20.01 -29.87
CA ASN A 101 -4.49 19.97 -28.62
C ASN A 101 -3.82 20.72 -27.45
N GLN A 102 -2.80 21.55 -27.71
CA GLN A 102 -2.01 22.21 -26.65
C GLN A 102 -2.86 22.92 -25.59
N GLN A 103 -3.93 23.60 -26.02
CA GLN A 103 -4.77 24.40 -25.14
C GLN A 103 -5.59 23.57 -24.13
N ARG A 104 -5.79 22.26 -24.37
CA ARG A 104 -6.56 21.38 -23.48
C ARG A 104 -5.72 20.37 -22.72
N ILE A 105 -4.40 20.38 -22.87
CA ILE A 105 -3.50 19.54 -22.08
C ILE A 105 -3.47 20.07 -20.65
N ASP A 106 -3.94 19.27 -19.69
CA ASP A 106 -3.96 19.60 -18.26
C ASP A 106 -2.83 18.88 -17.48
N ILE A 107 -2.43 17.69 -17.93
CA ILE A 107 -1.32 16.92 -17.38
C ILE A 107 -0.36 16.57 -18.51
N PHE A 108 0.92 16.92 -18.32
CA PHE A 108 1.97 16.62 -19.28
C PHE A 108 3.17 15.97 -18.59
N ARG A 109 3.47 14.72 -18.96
CA ARG A 109 4.60 13.95 -18.44
C ARG A 109 5.56 13.54 -19.55
N VAL A 110 6.80 13.96 -19.41
CA VAL A 110 7.91 13.65 -20.31
C VAL A 110 9.02 13.02 -19.51
N THR A 111 9.54 11.87 -19.95
CA THR A 111 10.58 11.15 -19.19
C THR A 111 11.85 10.85 -19.97
N ASN A 112 11.94 11.31 -21.22
CA ASN A 112 13.06 10.99 -22.08
C ASN A 112 13.79 12.25 -22.57
N TYR A 113 15.09 12.32 -22.35
CA TYR A 113 15.90 13.52 -22.58
C TYR A 113 15.87 14.01 -24.04
N TYR A 114 15.69 13.11 -25.02
CA TYR A 114 15.71 13.48 -26.44
C TYR A 114 14.45 14.24 -26.87
N MET A 115 13.40 14.25 -26.04
CA MET A 115 12.15 14.97 -26.31
C MET A 115 12.26 16.47 -26.01
N PHE A 116 13.35 16.93 -25.38
CA PHE A 116 13.53 18.33 -24.99
C PHE A 116 14.35 19.14 -26.01
N ASP A 117 14.36 18.76 -27.29
CA ASP A 117 14.99 19.61 -28.30
C ASP A 117 14.28 20.98 -28.34
N LYS A 118 15.01 22.06 -28.60
CA LYS A 118 14.61 23.46 -28.29
C LYS A 118 13.27 23.91 -28.89
N ASN A 119 12.74 23.16 -29.85
CA ASN A 119 11.48 23.48 -30.55
C ASN A 119 10.40 22.40 -30.36
N THR A 120 10.63 21.41 -29.51
CA THR A 120 9.73 20.25 -29.41
C THR A 120 8.44 20.60 -28.68
N PHE A 121 8.56 21.34 -27.58
CA PHE A 121 7.42 21.76 -26.76
C PHE A 121 7.46 23.27 -26.53
N LEU A 122 6.35 23.93 -26.84
CA LEU A 122 6.09 25.32 -26.46
C LEU A 122 5.12 25.29 -25.29
N PHE A 123 5.65 25.07 -24.08
CA PHE A 123 4.82 24.94 -22.88
C PHE A 123 3.93 26.15 -22.70
N SER A 124 4.41 27.35 -23.02
CA SER A 124 3.66 28.61 -22.95
C SER A 124 2.32 28.61 -23.70
N GLN A 125 2.12 27.70 -24.66
CA GLN A 125 0.85 27.54 -25.39
C GLN A 125 -0.15 26.63 -24.66
N MET A 126 0.30 25.86 -23.67
CA MET A 126 -0.52 24.94 -22.87
C MET A 126 -1.16 25.66 -21.69
N ILE A 127 -2.02 26.64 -21.97
CA ILE A 127 -2.63 27.52 -20.95
C ILE A 127 -3.46 26.78 -19.88
N SER A 128 -3.97 25.59 -20.20
CA SER A 128 -4.72 24.73 -19.27
C SER A 128 -3.84 23.81 -18.43
N LEU A 129 -2.51 23.82 -18.63
CA LEU A 129 -1.60 22.91 -17.97
C LEU A 129 -1.60 23.14 -16.46
N GLN A 130 -2.01 22.11 -15.72
CA GLN A 130 -2.07 22.10 -14.25
C GLN A 130 -0.90 21.31 -13.66
N THR A 131 -0.52 20.20 -14.28
CA THR A 131 0.55 19.31 -13.81
C THR A 131 1.60 19.09 -14.88
N LEU A 132 2.85 19.40 -14.55
CA LEU A 132 3.99 19.17 -15.41
C LEU A 132 5.01 18.26 -14.72
N ILE A 133 5.34 17.14 -15.35
CA ILE A 133 6.33 16.18 -14.86
C ILE A 133 7.41 16.02 -15.92
N LEU A 134 8.61 16.52 -15.64
CA LEU A 134 9.77 16.44 -16.52
C LEU A 134 10.84 15.59 -15.86
N GLU A 135 11.03 14.39 -16.36
CA GLU A 135 12.10 13.50 -15.91
C GLU A 135 13.24 13.46 -16.92
N THR A 136 14.46 13.34 -16.43
CA THR A 136 15.68 13.23 -17.25
C THR A 136 16.02 14.47 -18.10
N VAL A 137 15.69 15.67 -17.61
CA VAL A 137 16.01 16.94 -18.29
C VAL A 137 17.52 17.19 -18.29
N ARG A 138 18.07 17.68 -19.40
CA ARG A 138 19.46 18.15 -19.41
C ARG A 138 19.54 19.52 -18.76
N SER A 139 20.52 19.75 -17.91
CA SER A 139 20.73 21.02 -17.20
C SER A 139 20.80 22.23 -18.13
N VAL A 140 21.31 22.07 -19.34
CA VAL A 140 21.38 23.13 -20.37
C VAL A 140 20.00 23.59 -20.87
N GLN A 141 18.96 22.76 -20.75
CA GLN A 141 17.59 23.07 -21.16
C GLN A 141 16.77 23.74 -20.04
N MET A 142 17.22 23.64 -18.79
CA MET A 142 16.45 24.08 -17.62
C MET A 142 16.07 25.55 -17.68
N LYS A 143 16.98 26.42 -18.13
CA LYS A 143 16.72 27.86 -18.23
C LYS A 143 15.58 28.15 -19.20
N ASP A 144 15.62 27.52 -20.38
CA ASP A 144 14.63 27.72 -21.44
C ASP A 144 13.26 27.16 -21.02
N ILE A 145 13.23 25.98 -20.40
CA ILE A 145 12.01 25.37 -19.87
C ILE A 145 11.37 26.28 -18.83
N ILE A 146 12.12 26.69 -17.81
CA ILE A 146 11.62 27.52 -16.71
C ILE A 146 11.05 28.84 -17.23
N GLN A 147 11.71 29.47 -18.21
CA GLN A 147 11.22 30.72 -18.79
C GLN A 147 9.83 30.56 -19.41
N GLN A 148 9.54 29.40 -20.00
CA GLN A 148 8.20 29.09 -20.54
C GLN A 148 7.17 28.86 -19.42
N LEU A 149 7.57 28.24 -18.31
CA LEU A 149 6.65 27.94 -17.19
C LEU A 149 6.09 29.19 -16.52
N ILE A 150 6.85 30.30 -16.52
CA ILE A 150 6.41 31.59 -15.95
C ILE A 150 5.10 32.08 -16.59
N SER A 151 4.86 31.75 -17.85
CA SER A 151 3.65 32.15 -18.58
C SER A 151 2.42 31.29 -18.30
N LEU A 152 2.54 30.23 -17.49
CA LEU A 152 1.46 29.27 -17.28
C LEU A 152 0.58 29.67 -16.09
N PRO A 153 -0.67 30.12 -16.33
CA PRO A 153 -1.51 30.65 -15.26
C PRO A 153 -2.02 29.56 -14.31
N ASN A 154 -2.14 28.32 -14.79
CA ASN A 154 -2.81 27.23 -14.06
C ASN A 154 -1.85 26.18 -13.50
N LEU A 155 -0.53 26.35 -13.68
CA LEU A 155 0.46 25.36 -13.27
C LEU A 155 0.51 25.26 -11.74
N SER A 156 -0.11 24.21 -11.21
CA SER A 156 -0.26 23.99 -9.77
C SER A 156 0.65 22.88 -9.24
N SER A 157 1.15 22.01 -10.11
CA SER A 157 2.05 20.92 -9.77
C SER A 157 3.22 20.83 -10.75
N LEU A 158 4.44 20.83 -10.21
CA LEU A 158 5.67 20.73 -10.98
C LEU A 158 6.60 19.66 -10.39
N THR A 159 7.03 18.73 -11.22
CA THR A 159 8.08 17.76 -10.90
C THR A 159 9.19 17.86 -11.94
N ILE A 160 10.43 18.07 -11.51
CA ILE A 160 11.58 18.12 -12.41
C ILE A 160 12.71 17.23 -11.87
N SER A 161 13.27 16.39 -12.72
CA SER A 161 14.54 15.69 -12.48
C SER A 161 15.53 15.90 -13.62
N THR A 162 16.81 16.06 -13.26
CA THR A 162 17.89 16.30 -14.23
C THR A 162 18.85 15.12 -14.32
N ILE A 163 19.33 14.79 -15.53
CA ILE A 163 20.32 13.71 -15.72
C ILE A 163 21.76 14.13 -15.37
N ASN A 164 22.08 15.39 -15.55
CA ASN A 164 23.42 15.93 -15.37
C ASN A 164 23.38 17.11 -14.40
N ALA A 165 24.54 17.44 -13.87
CA ALA A 165 24.64 18.45 -12.85
C ALA A 165 24.27 19.86 -13.37
N VAL A 166 23.55 20.59 -12.53
CA VAL A 166 23.11 21.97 -12.75
C VAL A 166 24.14 22.93 -12.19
N GLU A 167 24.53 23.93 -12.99
CA GLU A 167 25.56 24.91 -12.61
C GLU A 167 25.04 26.03 -11.72
N ASN A 168 23.78 26.45 -11.91
CA ASN A 168 23.15 27.55 -11.18
C ASN A 168 21.77 27.13 -10.65
N ILE A 169 21.77 26.36 -9.56
CA ILE A 169 20.52 25.91 -8.91
C ILE A 169 19.79 27.06 -8.25
N ASP A 170 20.49 28.06 -7.74
CA ASP A 170 19.89 29.26 -7.17
C ASP A 170 18.94 29.92 -8.16
N PHE A 171 19.40 30.12 -9.40
CA PHE A 171 18.56 30.65 -10.48
C PHE A 171 17.29 29.82 -10.65
N ILE A 172 17.41 28.49 -10.65
CA ILE A 172 16.26 27.58 -10.79
C ILE A 172 15.26 27.76 -9.65
N TYR A 173 15.73 27.76 -8.40
CA TYR A 173 14.86 28.02 -7.24
C TYR A 173 14.18 29.39 -7.34
N LYS A 174 14.93 30.47 -7.67
CA LYS A 174 14.37 31.83 -7.77
C LYS A 174 13.20 31.87 -8.74
N GLN A 175 13.33 31.23 -9.90
CA GLN A 175 12.32 31.28 -10.93
C GLN A 175 11.13 30.37 -10.63
N ILE A 176 11.37 29.15 -10.14
CA ILE A 176 10.28 28.23 -9.80
C ILE A 176 9.42 28.78 -8.66
N PHE A 177 10.02 29.41 -7.66
CA PHE A 177 9.28 29.92 -6.50
C PHE A 177 8.44 31.17 -6.85
N ARG A 178 8.72 31.83 -7.98
CA ARG A 178 7.89 32.93 -8.54
C ARG A 178 6.63 32.45 -9.26
N LEU A 179 6.46 31.15 -9.46
CA LEU A 179 5.27 30.61 -10.12
C LEU A 179 4.05 30.79 -9.18
N THR A 180 3.17 31.71 -9.54
CA THR A 180 2.08 32.24 -8.68
C THR A 180 0.93 31.26 -8.42
N SER A 181 0.85 30.17 -9.17
CA SER A 181 -0.16 29.12 -8.99
C SER A 181 0.41 27.82 -8.43
N LEU A 182 1.73 27.74 -8.24
CA LEU A 182 2.41 26.48 -7.93
C LEU A 182 2.21 26.07 -6.47
N ARG A 183 1.48 24.99 -6.24
CA ARG A 183 1.20 24.45 -4.90
C ARG A 183 2.06 23.24 -4.55
N TYR A 184 2.38 22.40 -5.53
CA TYR A 184 3.22 21.21 -5.36
C TYR A 184 4.49 21.33 -6.20
N CYS A 185 5.66 21.15 -5.58
CA CYS A 185 6.95 21.24 -6.24
C CYS A 185 7.85 20.07 -5.82
N LYS A 186 8.35 19.29 -6.79
CA LYS A 186 9.35 18.24 -6.59
C LYS A 186 10.57 18.46 -7.48
N LEU A 187 11.76 18.48 -6.88
CA LEU A 187 13.02 18.82 -7.55
C LEU A 187 14.13 17.80 -7.24
N SER A 188 14.54 17.03 -8.24
CA SER A 188 15.70 16.13 -8.19
C SER A 188 16.82 16.69 -9.08
N LEU A 189 17.59 17.65 -8.55
CA LEU A 189 18.62 18.38 -9.30
C LEU A 189 20.02 17.88 -8.93
N SER A 190 20.78 17.39 -9.90
CA SER A 190 22.16 16.96 -9.66
C SER A 190 23.07 18.18 -9.46
N ARG A 191 23.99 18.13 -8.49
CA ARG A 191 24.96 19.20 -8.17
C ARG A 191 26.38 18.72 -8.47
N LYS A 192 27.21 19.53 -9.13
CA LYS A 192 28.66 19.23 -9.25
C LYS A 192 29.36 19.42 -7.90
N PHE A 193 29.03 20.51 -7.19
CA PHE A 193 29.59 20.84 -5.88
C PHE A 193 28.57 21.65 -5.06
N PRO A 194 28.53 21.50 -3.72
CA PRO A 194 27.75 22.37 -2.85
C PRO A 194 28.37 23.77 -2.87
N LYS A 195 27.65 24.73 -3.46
CA LYS A 195 27.89 26.17 -3.33
C LYS A 195 26.73 26.74 -2.54
N HIS A 196 27.01 27.63 -1.58
CA HIS A 196 25.96 28.28 -0.80
C HIS A 196 24.96 28.97 -1.73
N VAL A 197 23.68 28.71 -1.47
CA VAL A 197 22.58 29.41 -2.14
C VAL A 197 22.62 30.87 -1.71
N SER A 198 22.79 31.77 -2.67
CA SER A 198 22.73 33.20 -2.39
C SER A 198 21.32 33.57 -1.91
N PRO A 199 21.18 34.44 -0.88
CA PRO A 199 19.88 34.87 -0.43
C PRO A 199 19.01 35.33 -1.61
N LEU A 200 17.80 34.81 -1.65
CA LEU A 200 16.83 35.13 -2.68
C LEU A 200 16.33 36.56 -2.42
N THR A 201 16.70 37.56 -3.23
CA THR A 201 16.07 38.88 -3.17
C THR A 201 14.68 38.83 -3.81
N LEU A 202 13.79 38.00 -3.27
CA LEU A 202 12.40 37.91 -3.68
C LEU A 202 11.57 38.75 -2.71
N ASN A 203 10.91 39.78 -3.23
CA ASN A 203 9.95 40.58 -2.47
C ASN A 203 8.60 39.88 -2.32
N GLU A 204 8.44 38.68 -2.89
CA GLU A 204 7.16 37.97 -3.01
C GLU A 204 7.26 36.57 -2.39
N TYR A 205 6.22 36.19 -1.66
CA TYR A 205 6.09 34.85 -1.09
C TYR A 205 5.56 33.86 -2.12
N SER A 206 6.11 32.65 -2.08
CA SER A 206 5.69 31.56 -2.95
C SER A 206 4.44 30.86 -2.39
N PRO A 207 3.47 30.47 -3.24
CA PRO A 207 2.25 29.79 -2.84
C PRO A 207 2.42 28.28 -2.58
N ILE A 208 3.65 27.76 -2.67
CA ILE A 208 3.94 26.33 -2.53
C ILE A 208 3.50 25.82 -1.15
N GLU A 209 2.64 24.80 -1.16
CA GLU A 209 2.16 24.09 0.03
C GLU A 209 2.94 22.78 0.25
N HIS A 210 3.47 22.17 -0.81
CA HIS A 210 4.20 20.90 -0.77
C HIS A 210 5.52 21.02 -1.52
N LEU A 211 6.64 20.84 -0.81
CA LEU A 211 7.98 20.90 -1.37
C LEU A 211 8.74 19.60 -1.12
N ASN A 212 9.25 19.00 -2.20
CA ASN A 212 10.11 17.83 -2.17
C ASN A 212 11.44 18.11 -2.88
N ILE A 213 12.54 18.18 -2.13
CA ILE A 213 13.89 18.40 -2.64
C ILE A 213 14.67 17.08 -2.55
N ASP A 214 14.70 16.35 -3.66
CA ASP A 214 15.32 15.03 -3.78
C ASP A 214 16.77 15.15 -4.29
N HIS A 215 17.51 16.05 -3.66
CA HIS A 215 18.95 16.23 -3.83
C HIS A 215 19.54 16.85 -2.57
N GLY A 216 20.86 16.68 -2.37
CA GLY A 216 21.53 17.17 -1.17
C GLY A 216 21.47 18.70 -1.03
N ILE A 217 20.96 19.16 0.11
CA ILE A 217 20.89 20.58 0.51
C ILE A 217 21.38 20.74 1.96
N GLY A 218 22.04 21.86 2.28
CA GLY A 218 22.42 22.21 3.65
C GLY A 218 21.25 22.80 4.44
N PHE A 219 21.32 22.77 5.78
CA PHE A 219 20.29 23.41 6.60
C PHE A 219 20.26 24.94 6.44
N ASP A 220 21.40 25.58 6.13
CA ASP A 220 21.52 27.02 5.88
C ASP A 220 20.78 27.42 4.58
N GLU A 221 21.01 26.65 3.52
CA GLU A 221 20.33 26.81 2.24
C GLU A 221 18.83 26.57 2.40
N LEU A 222 18.45 25.47 3.07
CA LEU A 222 17.05 25.14 3.32
C LEU A 222 16.35 26.23 4.15
N SER A 223 16.99 26.70 5.23
CA SER A 223 16.46 27.80 6.05
C SER A 223 16.20 29.03 5.20
N THR A 224 17.11 29.35 4.28
CA THR A 224 16.93 30.46 3.33
C THR A 224 15.72 30.23 2.42
N LEU A 225 15.55 29.03 1.86
CA LEU A 225 14.40 28.71 1.01
C LEU A 225 13.06 28.81 1.77
N LEU A 226 13.04 28.34 3.02
CA LEU A 226 11.83 28.30 3.84
C LEU A 226 11.26 29.69 4.16
N LEU A 227 12.08 30.73 4.21
CA LEU A 227 11.61 32.11 4.40
C LEU A 227 10.65 32.59 3.30
N TYR A 228 10.69 31.97 2.12
CA TYR A 228 9.82 32.32 0.97
C TYR A 228 8.57 31.46 0.90
N LEU A 229 8.38 30.52 1.83
CA LEU A 229 7.36 29.48 1.76
C LEU A 229 6.42 29.51 2.99
N PRO A 230 5.75 30.62 3.29
CA PRO A 230 4.92 30.75 4.50
C PRO A 230 3.68 29.84 4.50
N GLN A 231 3.25 29.36 3.33
CA GLN A 231 2.11 28.45 3.17
C GLN A 231 2.51 26.97 3.19
N LEU A 232 3.80 26.67 3.41
CA LEU A 232 4.30 25.30 3.37
C LEU A 232 3.64 24.43 4.43
N ARG A 233 3.06 23.31 3.99
CA ARG A 233 2.42 22.29 4.83
C ARG A 233 3.22 21.00 4.86
N HIS A 234 3.91 20.69 3.76
CA HIS A 234 4.73 19.49 3.65
C HIS A 234 6.12 19.81 3.10
N LEU A 235 7.14 19.39 3.86
CA LEU A 235 8.54 19.41 3.46
C LEU A 235 9.07 17.98 3.39
N SER A 236 9.73 17.63 2.28
CA SER A 236 10.54 16.42 2.12
C SER A 236 11.88 16.80 1.53
N THR A 237 13.00 16.41 2.14
CA THR A 237 14.31 16.78 1.60
C THR A 237 15.46 15.87 2.03
N HIS A 238 16.55 15.87 1.26
CA HIS A 238 17.80 15.21 1.61
C HIS A 238 18.81 16.25 2.14
N ILE A 239 19.15 16.18 3.43
CA ILE A 239 20.07 17.11 4.08
C ILE A 239 21.49 16.55 4.03
N TRP A 240 22.43 17.32 3.50
CA TRP A 240 23.85 17.00 3.47
C TRP A 240 24.64 18.03 4.29
N HIS A 241 25.56 17.57 5.14
CA HIS A 241 26.40 18.48 5.92
C HIS A 241 27.53 19.10 5.09
N LYS A 242 27.61 20.44 5.07
CA LYS A 242 28.87 21.16 4.82
C LYS A 242 28.86 22.56 5.48
N THR A 243 29.94 22.84 6.22
CA THR A 243 30.33 24.10 6.92
C THR A 243 29.55 24.51 8.18
N ASP A 244 30.25 25.24 9.06
CA ASP A 244 29.82 25.70 10.38
C ASP A 244 28.43 26.36 10.33
N PHE A 245 27.42 25.58 10.72
CA PHE A 245 26.04 25.99 10.69
C PHE A 245 25.76 26.98 11.81
N ILE A 246 25.77 28.28 11.48
CA ILE A 246 25.32 29.34 12.41
C ILE A 246 23.88 29.69 12.02
N LEU A 247 22.91 29.13 12.74
CA LEU A 247 21.52 29.54 12.58
C LEU A 247 21.35 30.98 13.03
N LYS A 248 21.00 31.84 12.09
CA LYS A 248 20.37 33.12 12.41
C LYS A 248 18.97 32.83 12.96
N PRO A 249 18.52 33.53 14.02
CA PRO A 249 17.19 33.33 14.56
C PRO A 249 16.15 33.48 13.44
N PRO A 250 15.13 32.60 13.40
CA PRO A 250 14.18 32.58 12.30
C PRO A 250 13.39 33.88 12.26
N CYS A 251 13.33 34.53 11.09
CA CYS A 251 12.49 35.72 10.89
C CYS A 251 10.99 35.36 10.76
N ALA A 252 10.63 34.09 10.50
CA ALA A 252 9.25 33.66 10.32
C ALA A 252 9.05 32.22 10.80
N VAL A 253 7.99 31.98 11.59
CA VAL A 253 7.57 30.64 12.04
C VAL A 253 6.68 30.02 10.96
N LEU A 254 7.00 28.78 10.53
CA LEU A 254 6.19 28.03 9.56
C LEU A 254 4.98 27.38 10.22
N ASN A 255 4.01 28.19 10.64
CA ASN A 255 2.84 27.74 11.41
C ASN A 255 1.98 26.68 10.68
N ASN A 256 2.05 26.63 9.36
CA ASN A 256 1.28 25.69 8.54
C ASN A 256 2.01 24.35 8.31
N LEU A 257 3.30 24.25 8.67
CA LEU A 257 4.11 23.07 8.41
C LEU A 257 3.68 21.93 9.33
N THR A 258 3.07 20.90 8.76
CA THR A 258 2.50 19.76 9.48
C THR A 258 3.25 18.47 9.21
N HIS A 259 3.94 18.35 8.07
CA HIS A 259 4.61 17.13 7.63
C HIS A 259 6.06 17.40 7.23
N VAL A 260 7.01 16.79 7.92
CA VAL A 260 8.44 16.93 7.65
C VAL A 260 9.07 15.55 7.45
N SER A 261 9.76 15.36 6.34
CA SER A 261 10.52 14.15 6.03
C SER A 261 11.95 14.53 5.65
N LEU A 262 12.94 14.12 6.44
CA LEU A 262 14.34 14.47 6.24
C LEU A 262 15.17 13.20 6.08
N LYS A 263 15.94 13.11 5.00
CA LYS A 263 17.01 12.11 4.87
C LYS A 263 18.35 12.78 5.12
N LEU A 264 18.97 12.45 6.23
CA LEU A 264 20.16 13.07 6.78
C LEU A 264 21.37 12.23 6.38
N TYR A 265 22.30 12.84 5.65
CA TYR A 265 23.51 12.17 5.16
C TYR A 265 24.77 12.96 5.53
N GLY A 266 25.89 12.24 5.69
CA GLY A 266 27.17 12.83 6.05
C GLY A 266 27.24 13.23 7.52
N CYS A 267 28.08 14.21 7.86
CA CYS A 267 28.35 14.63 9.24
C CYS A 267 27.25 15.52 9.87
N VAL A 268 25.97 15.30 9.53
CA VAL A 268 24.87 16.07 10.15
C VAL A 268 24.76 15.67 11.62
N THR A 269 24.94 16.62 12.53
CA THR A 269 24.82 16.31 13.96
C THR A 269 23.37 16.40 14.44
N PHE A 270 23.06 15.74 15.55
CA PHE A 270 21.74 15.93 16.15
C PHE A 270 21.55 17.38 16.63
N ASN A 271 22.60 18.10 17.04
CA ASN A 271 22.50 19.53 17.42
C ASN A 271 21.91 20.37 16.29
N ASP A 272 22.39 20.16 15.06
CA ASP A 272 21.94 20.92 13.88
C ASP A 272 20.47 20.62 13.58
N LEU A 273 20.09 19.34 13.65
CA LEU A 273 18.71 18.90 13.49
C LEU A 273 17.79 19.46 14.58
N GLU A 274 18.21 19.39 15.85
CA GLU A 274 17.46 19.90 17.01
C GLU A 274 17.20 21.40 16.84
N LEU A 275 18.22 22.17 16.45
CA LEU A 275 18.11 23.60 16.24
C LEU A 275 17.19 23.93 15.05
N PHE A 276 17.26 23.17 13.95
CA PHE A 276 16.34 23.30 12.83
C PHE A 276 14.88 23.01 13.22
N LEU A 277 14.64 21.90 13.93
CA LEU A 277 13.30 21.48 14.33
C LEU A 277 12.66 22.46 15.31
N VAL A 278 13.42 22.97 16.27
CA VAL A 278 12.95 23.98 17.24
C VAL A 278 12.59 25.30 16.55
N ASN A 279 13.34 25.70 15.52
CA ASN A 279 13.11 26.99 14.87
C ASN A 279 11.99 26.97 13.82
N TYR A 280 11.82 25.86 13.10
CA TYR A 280 10.93 25.81 11.93
C TYR A 280 9.77 24.82 12.06
N CYS A 281 9.84 23.84 12.96
CA CYS A 281 8.98 22.65 12.92
C CYS A 281 8.15 22.45 14.20
N THR A 282 7.86 23.49 14.97
CA THR A 282 7.13 23.36 16.25
C THR A 282 5.67 22.92 16.10
N SER A 283 5.06 23.13 14.92
CA SER A 283 3.66 22.79 14.63
C SER A 283 3.47 21.44 13.90
N ILE A 284 4.54 20.66 13.73
CA ILE A 284 4.46 19.42 12.95
C ILE A 284 3.63 18.35 13.66
N GLN A 285 2.94 17.55 12.84
CA GLN A 285 2.17 16.37 13.25
C GLN A 285 2.86 15.08 12.80
N PHE A 286 3.63 15.14 11.71
CA PHE A 286 4.34 14.00 11.13
C PHE A 286 5.81 14.35 10.95
N LEU A 287 6.68 13.56 11.56
CA LEU A 287 8.13 13.65 11.40
C LEU A 287 8.66 12.30 10.93
N CYS A 288 9.33 12.29 9.78
CA CYS A 288 10.07 11.16 9.26
C CYS A 288 11.55 11.51 9.16
N ILE A 289 12.41 10.71 9.77
CA ILE A 289 13.86 10.90 9.75
C ILE A 289 14.51 9.64 9.18
N SER A 290 15.33 9.78 8.15
CA SER A 290 16.30 8.74 7.78
C SER A 290 17.70 9.26 8.06
N GLY A 291 18.59 8.48 8.68
CA GLY A 291 19.92 8.97 9.03
C GLY A 291 20.88 7.88 9.47
N ASP A 292 21.96 8.26 10.16
CA ASP A 292 22.94 7.34 10.72
C ASP A 292 22.76 7.15 12.23
N LYS A 293 23.77 6.58 12.89
CA LYS A 293 23.78 6.31 14.33
C LYS A 293 23.71 7.56 15.22
N GLU A 294 24.02 8.76 14.72
CA GLU A 294 23.95 10.02 15.47
C GLU A 294 22.52 10.28 15.98
N PHE A 295 21.52 9.76 15.27
CA PHE A 295 20.11 9.92 15.59
C PHE A 295 19.55 8.81 16.50
N LEU A 296 20.38 7.84 16.90
CA LEU A 296 20.01 6.76 17.81
C LEU A 296 20.20 7.18 19.28
N ASN A 297 19.40 8.15 19.73
CA ASN A 297 19.37 8.56 21.14
C ASN A 297 17.93 8.79 21.62
N ALA A 298 17.37 7.80 22.31
CA ALA A 298 15.96 7.84 22.70
C ALA A 298 15.66 8.98 23.68
N ASN A 299 16.55 9.23 24.64
CA ASN A 299 16.33 10.26 25.66
C ASN A 299 16.34 11.67 25.06
N ARG A 300 17.22 11.90 24.10
CA ARG A 300 17.33 13.18 23.40
C ARG A 300 16.11 13.45 22.53
N TRP A 301 15.66 12.46 21.76
CA TRP A 301 14.40 12.56 21.02
C TRP A 301 13.21 12.78 21.94
N LYS A 302 13.09 12.01 23.03
CA LYS A 302 12.03 12.19 24.03
C LYS A 302 11.99 13.62 24.56
N ARG A 303 13.14 14.19 24.93
CA ARG A 303 13.26 15.57 25.41
C ARG A 303 12.79 16.57 24.35
N LEU A 304 13.31 16.46 23.13
CA LEU A 304 12.95 17.34 22.02
C LEU A 304 11.45 17.28 21.70
N ILE A 305 10.89 16.08 21.62
CA ILE A 305 9.46 15.90 21.32
C ILE A 305 8.60 16.48 22.43
N SER A 306 8.95 16.23 23.70
CA SER A 306 8.18 16.71 24.84
C SER A 306 8.21 18.23 24.99
N LEU A 307 9.34 18.88 24.65
CA LEU A 307 9.52 20.32 24.84
C LEU A 307 9.09 21.14 23.62
N SER A 308 9.33 20.66 22.41
CA SER A 308 9.25 21.49 21.20
C SER A 308 8.34 20.95 20.11
N LEU A 309 8.05 19.64 20.08
CA LEU A 309 7.20 19.00 19.06
C LEU A 309 5.91 18.45 19.70
N THR A 310 5.22 19.28 20.47
CA THR A 310 4.08 18.87 21.30
C THR A 310 2.86 18.41 20.49
N ASN A 311 2.77 18.81 19.23
CA ASN A 311 1.71 18.41 18.30
C ASN A 311 2.03 17.13 17.51
N LEU A 312 3.19 16.51 17.75
CA LEU A 312 3.65 15.36 16.99
C LEU A 312 2.77 14.13 17.25
N GLN A 313 2.13 13.63 16.19
CA GLN A 313 1.26 12.44 16.21
C GLN A 313 1.97 11.20 15.68
N THR A 314 2.82 11.38 14.66
CA THR A 314 3.58 10.30 14.04
C THR A 314 5.06 10.64 14.02
N PHE A 315 5.85 9.73 14.58
CA PHE A 315 7.29 9.75 14.51
C PHE A 315 7.77 8.49 13.78
N ASP A 316 8.38 8.67 12.62
CA ASP A 316 9.02 7.63 11.82
C ASP A 316 10.53 7.93 11.80
N ILE A 317 11.34 6.90 12.02
CA ILE A 317 12.80 7.00 12.03
C ILE A 317 13.36 5.75 11.37
N GLU A 318 14.40 5.92 10.57
CA GLU A 318 15.17 4.86 9.94
C GLU A 318 16.66 5.22 10.03
N CYS A 319 17.42 4.44 10.78
CA CYS A 319 18.85 4.67 11.00
C CYS A 319 19.65 3.48 10.48
N GLU A 320 20.56 3.77 9.55
CA GLU A 320 21.58 2.82 9.09
C GLU A 320 22.80 2.92 10.00
N ILE A 321 23.14 1.81 10.66
CA ILE A 321 24.24 1.77 11.64
C ILE A 321 25.31 0.80 11.15
N ARG A 322 26.47 1.35 10.79
CA ARG A 322 27.67 0.59 10.41
C ARG A 322 28.65 0.50 11.58
N PHE A 323 29.32 -0.65 11.72
CA PHE A 323 30.45 -0.85 12.64
C PHE A 323 30.15 -0.54 14.11
N ALA A 324 28.96 -0.90 14.60
CA ALA A 324 28.56 -0.58 15.96
C ALA A 324 28.75 -1.73 16.94
N ASP A 325 29.09 -1.38 18.17
CA ASP A 325 29.01 -2.29 19.30
C ASP A 325 27.54 -2.68 19.53
N ASN A 326 27.25 -3.95 19.26
CA ASN A 326 25.94 -4.56 19.45
C ASN A 326 25.38 -4.35 20.87
N THR A 327 26.24 -4.15 21.87
CA THR A 327 25.80 -3.92 23.25
C THR A 327 25.23 -2.52 23.44
N ALA A 328 25.86 -1.48 22.88
CA ALA A 328 25.40 -0.10 22.94
C ALA A 328 24.04 0.07 22.23
N ILE A 329 23.88 -0.53 21.04
CA ILE A 329 22.59 -0.50 20.32
C ILE A 329 21.50 -1.19 21.15
N LYS A 330 21.79 -2.36 21.73
CA LYS A 330 20.80 -3.07 22.57
C LYS A 330 20.39 -2.24 23.78
N GLN A 331 21.30 -1.43 24.33
CA GLN A 331 20.98 -0.53 25.42
C GLN A 331 20.07 0.61 24.96
N GLU A 332 20.37 1.26 23.84
CA GLU A 332 19.50 2.29 23.27
C GLU A 332 18.12 1.74 22.87
N MET A 333 18.06 0.52 22.36
CA MET A 333 16.79 -0.17 22.08
C MET A 333 15.92 -0.33 23.33
N LYS A 334 16.51 -0.54 24.50
CA LYS A 334 15.73 -0.56 25.75
C LYS A 334 15.14 0.81 26.05
N ASN A 335 15.87 1.89 25.76
CA ASN A 335 15.38 3.25 25.97
C ASN A 335 14.22 3.62 25.02
N PHE A 336 14.27 3.15 23.77
CA PHE A 336 13.17 3.25 22.79
C PHE A 336 11.94 2.39 23.14
N ASN A 337 12.04 1.51 24.14
CA ASN A 337 10.92 0.73 24.70
C ASN A 337 10.40 1.29 26.02
N SER A 338 10.78 2.51 26.40
CA SER A 338 10.21 3.16 27.59
C SER A 338 8.73 3.51 27.42
N LEU A 339 8.02 3.70 28.54
CA LEU A 339 6.59 4.04 28.57
C LEU A 339 6.22 5.21 27.65
N PHE A 340 7.10 6.22 27.54
CA PHE A 340 6.90 7.38 26.67
C PHE A 340 6.59 7.01 25.21
N TRP A 341 7.29 6.02 24.66
CA TRP A 341 7.14 5.55 23.28
C TRP A 341 5.92 4.64 23.13
N ILE A 342 5.74 3.73 24.09
CA ILE A 342 4.63 2.76 24.12
C ILE A 342 3.28 3.48 24.19
N GLU A 343 3.13 4.47 25.07
CA GLU A 343 1.90 5.26 25.22
C GLU A 343 1.53 6.02 23.94
N ARG A 344 2.53 6.42 23.15
CA ARG A 344 2.35 7.06 21.85
C ARG A 344 2.18 6.09 20.70
N GLN A 345 2.24 4.78 20.97
CA GLN A 345 2.18 3.71 19.98
C GLN A 345 3.29 3.83 18.92
N TRP A 346 4.44 4.39 19.30
CA TRP A 346 5.62 4.43 18.44
C TRP A 346 6.53 3.28 18.83
N PHE A 347 6.61 2.30 17.93
CA PHE A 347 7.37 1.08 18.14
C PHE A 347 8.59 1.07 17.24
N PHE A 348 9.66 0.40 17.65
CA PHE A 348 10.91 0.38 16.90
C PHE A 348 11.52 -1.02 16.89
N GLU A 349 12.25 -1.34 15.84
CA GLU A 349 12.95 -2.61 15.69
C GLU A 349 14.33 -2.42 15.09
N CYS A 350 15.22 -3.36 15.38
CA CYS A 350 16.51 -3.49 14.71
C CYS A 350 16.55 -4.76 13.88
N ARG A 351 17.03 -4.67 12.64
CA ARG A 351 17.43 -5.82 11.83
C ARG A 351 18.93 -5.76 11.59
N ALA A 352 19.61 -6.85 11.90
CA ALA A 352 21.01 -7.03 11.54
C ALA A 352 21.10 -7.69 10.17
N TYR A 353 21.91 -7.12 9.29
CA TYR A 353 22.29 -7.67 8.01
C TYR A 353 23.80 -7.91 8.02
N SER A 354 24.20 -9.16 7.80
CA SER A 354 25.62 -9.47 7.59
C SER A 354 25.85 -9.59 6.09
N THR A 355 26.69 -8.71 5.55
CA THR A 355 27.18 -8.82 4.18
C THR A 355 28.59 -9.39 4.20
N LYS A 356 29.12 -9.82 3.04
CA LYS A 356 30.51 -10.31 2.95
C LYS A 356 31.56 -9.28 3.42
N PHE A 357 31.21 -7.99 3.48
CA PHE A 357 32.15 -6.90 3.70
C PHE A 357 31.98 -6.19 5.05
N TYR A 358 30.78 -6.21 5.63
CA TYR A 358 30.47 -5.55 6.89
C TYR A 358 29.13 -6.03 7.46
N ASP A 359 28.98 -5.87 8.76
CA ASP A 359 27.68 -5.98 9.44
C ASP A 359 27.01 -4.60 9.50
N GLU A 360 25.77 -4.52 9.03
CA GLU A 360 24.91 -3.35 9.20
C GLU A 360 23.74 -3.67 10.10
N ILE A 361 23.33 -2.69 10.89
CA ILE A 361 22.10 -2.75 11.66
C ILE A 361 21.19 -1.64 11.16
N LEU A 362 20.01 -2.02 10.70
CA LEU A 362 18.93 -1.10 10.38
C LEU A 362 18.02 -0.98 11.59
N PHE A 363 18.04 0.17 12.25
CA PHE A 363 17.05 0.55 13.24
C PHE A 363 15.92 1.30 12.55
N TYR A 364 14.67 0.94 12.78
CA TYR A 364 13.55 1.62 12.12
C TYR A 364 12.28 1.63 12.96
N SER A 365 11.42 2.60 12.70
CA SER A 365 10.09 2.65 13.30
C SER A 365 9.21 1.57 12.70
N MET A 366 8.68 0.76 13.58
CA MET A 366 7.54 -0.07 13.31
C MET A 366 6.30 0.80 13.38
N ASN A 367 5.83 1.24 12.21
CA ASN A 367 4.58 1.97 12.13
C ASN A 367 3.45 1.09 12.72
N PRO A 368 2.73 1.54 13.78
CA PRO A 368 1.67 0.76 14.39
C PRO A 368 0.64 0.34 13.34
N PHE A 369 0.33 1.21 12.36
CA PHE A 369 -0.59 0.92 11.26
C PHE A 369 -0.01 0.05 10.14
N ARG A 370 1.32 -0.17 10.06
CA ARG A 370 1.93 -1.05 9.03
C ARG A 370 1.83 -2.53 9.38
N ARG A 371 1.79 -2.90 10.67
CA ARG A 371 1.63 -4.32 11.06
C ARG A 371 0.18 -4.68 11.30
N LYS A 372 -0.61 -4.71 10.21
CA LYS A 372 -1.83 -5.55 10.21
C LYS A 372 -1.48 -6.99 10.60
N LYS A 373 -0.27 -7.45 10.24
CA LYS A 373 0.25 -8.79 10.55
C LYS A 373 1.44 -8.74 11.52
N TYR A 374 1.35 -9.51 12.59
CA TYR A 374 2.41 -9.75 13.56
C TYR A 374 2.73 -11.25 13.60
N ARG A 375 4.01 -11.59 13.72
CA ARG A 375 4.48 -12.96 13.79
C ARG A 375 5.22 -13.14 15.09
N LEU A 376 4.71 -14.01 15.95
CA LEU A 376 5.46 -14.61 17.04
C LEU A 376 6.35 -15.66 16.38
N SER A 377 7.66 -15.41 16.42
CA SER A 377 8.70 -16.33 15.96
C SER A 377 9.84 -16.27 16.97
N GLN A 378 10.37 -17.42 17.37
CA GLN A 378 11.42 -17.63 18.38
C GLN A 378 12.40 -16.44 18.48
N GLY A 379 12.17 -15.58 19.47
CA GLY A 379 12.90 -14.35 19.66
C GLY A 379 12.93 -13.99 21.14
N LYS A 380 13.85 -14.62 21.87
CA LYS A 380 14.32 -14.32 23.25
C LYS A 380 13.21 -13.85 24.19
N SER A 381 12.68 -14.77 25.01
CA SER A 381 11.73 -14.42 26.06
C SER A 381 12.28 -13.22 26.85
N ASN A 382 11.64 -12.07 26.64
CA ASN A 382 11.95 -10.89 27.40
C ASN A 382 11.32 -11.18 28.75
N LYS A 383 12.14 -11.56 29.74
CA LYS A 383 11.71 -11.80 31.14
C LYS A 383 11.08 -10.57 31.81
N ASN A 384 10.76 -9.52 31.06
CA ASN A 384 10.01 -8.37 31.51
C ASN A 384 8.60 -8.82 31.93
N ARG A 385 8.26 -8.58 33.19
CA ARG A 385 7.00 -9.01 33.81
C ARG A 385 5.76 -8.24 33.33
N PHE A 386 5.90 -7.25 32.45
CA PHE A 386 4.80 -6.40 32.03
C PHE A 386 4.21 -6.87 30.70
N GLN A 387 2.88 -6.93 30.65
CA GLN A 387 2.14 -7.30 29.45
C GLN A 387 2.13 -6.12 28.47
N THR A 388 2.63 -6.31 27.25
CA THR A 388 2.67 -5.27 26.21
C THR A 388 1.44 -5.40 25.30
N ILE A 389 0.62 -4.36 25.23
CA ILE A 389 -0.62 -4.38 24.43
C ILE A 389 -0.34 -3.80 23.03
N LEU A 390 -0.65 -4.57 21.97
CA LEU A 390 -0.45 -4.21 20.57
C LEU A 390 -1.81 -4.02 19.86
N ASN A 391 -2.39 -2.82 20.01
CA ASN A 391 -3.73 -2.51 19.53
C ASN A 391 -3.88 -2.47 18.00
N SER A 392 -2.81 -2.30 17.26
CA SER A 392 -2.88 -2.11 15.80
C SER A 392 -2.82 -3.41 14.99
N VAL A 393 -2.53 -4.53 15.65
CA VAL A 393 -2.37 -5.85 15.02
C VAL A 393 -3.73 -6.50 14.81
N HIS A 394 -4.03 -6.85 13.57
CA HIS A 394 -5.27 -7.53 13.19
C HIS A 394 -5.05 -9.01 12.83
N HIS A 395 -3.82 -9.40 12.52
CA HIS A 395 -3.42 -10.74 12.12
C HIS A 395 -2.24 -11.18 12.97
N VAL A 396 -2.43 -12.22 13.77
CA VAL A 396 -1.37 -12.83 14.58
C VAL A 396 -0.99 -14.17 13.97
N THR A 397 0.29 -14.37 13.67
CA THR A 397 0.86 -15.68 13.32
C THR A 397 1.68 -16.18 14.50
N ILE A 398 1.43 -17.41 14.93
CA ILE A 398 2.15 -18.08 16.03
C ILE A 398 2.94 -19.23 15.44
N GLU A 399 4.26 -19.23 15.60
CA GLU A 399 5.12 -20.24 15.00
C GLU A 399 5.29 -21.48 15.88
N ASP A 400 5.22 -21.36 17.20
CA ASP A 400 5.54 -22.44 18.17
C ASP A 400 4.66 -22.38 19.44
N ASN A 401 4.38 -23.53 20.08
CA ASN A 401 3.66 -23.59 21.37
C ASN A 401 4.40 -22.84 22.49
N ASN A 402 5.74 -22.86 22.49
CA ASN A 402 6.54 -22.15 23.49
C ASN A 402 6.27 -20.65 23.46
N GLU A 403 5.99 -20.09 22.27
CA GLU A 403 5.64 -18.68 22.13
C GLU A 403 4.31 -18.39 22.81
N ILE A 404 3.30 -19.26 22.70
CA ILE A 404 2.03 -19.07 23.39
C ILE A 404 2.23 -19.09 24.92
N ASN A 405 3.11 -19.95 25.41
CA ASN A 405 3.31 -20.15 26.85
C ASN A 405 4.11 -19.01 27.49
N GLU A 406 5.10 -18.46 26.78
CA GLU A 406 6.03 -17.45 27.30
C GLU A 406 5.70 -16.01 26.87
N ASN A 407 4.67 -15.81 26.04
CA ASN A 407 4.37 -14.50 25.48
C ASN A 407 3.86 -13.49 26.53
N THR A 408 4.43 -12.28 26.47
CA THR A 408 4.00 -11.11 27.24
C THR A 408 3.17 -10.12 26.41
N TYR A 409 2.97 -10.36 25.11
CA TYR A 409 2.16 -9.52 24.23
C TYR A 409 0.66 -9.85 24.32
N CYS A 410 -0.18 -8.82 24.21
CA CYS A 410 -1.64 -8.92 24.09
C CYS A 410 -2.12 -8.23 22.80
N PHE A 411 -2.99 -8.87 22.04
CA PHE A 411 -3.53 -8.43 20.76
C PHE A 411 -5.07 -8.33 20.85
N PRO A 412 -5.61 -7.28 21.49
CA PRO A 412 -7.02 -7.20 21.82
C PRO A 412 -7.94 -7.02 20.61
N TYR A 413 -7.41 -6.59 19.46
CA TYR A 413 -8.16 -6.33 18.21
C TYR A 413 -7.79 -7.27 17.07
N ALA A 414 -7.10 -8.39 17.35
CA ALA A 414 -6.80 -9.38 16.34
C ALA A 414 -8.10 -10.02 15.81
N THR A 415 -8.25 -10.04 14.49
CA THR A 415 -9.38 -10.68 13.78
C THR A 415 -8.93 -11.89 12.95
N ILE A 416 -7.63 -12.07 12.74
CA ILE A 416 -7.04 -13.18 11.99
C ILE A 416 -6.00 -13.88 12.88
N LEU A 417 -6.08 -15.20 12.99
CA LEU A 417 -5.12 -16.03 13.72
C LEU A 417 -4.56 -17.11 12.79
N THR A 418 -3.23 -17.19 12.69
CA THR A 418 -2.52 -18.30 12.03
C THR A 418 -1.71 -19.07 13.05
N LEU A 419 -1.98 -20.36 13.20
CA LEU A 419 -1.19 -21.31 13.97
C LEU A 419 -0.30 -22.09 12.99
N ALA A 420 1.02 -21.88 13.06
CA ALA A 420 1.96 -22.50 12.14
C ALA A 420 2.16 -24.00 12.43
N SER A 421 2.99 -24.65 11.62
CA SER A 421 3.14 -26.11 11.63
C SER A 421 3.67 -26.69 12.94
N LYS A 422 4.48 -25.94 13.70
CA LYS A 422 5.04 -26.43 14.98
C LYS A 422 4.11 -26.23 16.17
N VAL A 423 2.96 -25.57 15.98
CA VAL A 423 1.95 -25.42 17.03
C VAL A 423 1.17 -26.72 17.16
N SER A 424 1.27 -27.37 18.33
CA SER A 424 0.49 -28.56 18.65
C SER A 424 -0.82 -28.15 19.31
N ILE A 425 -1.91 -28.21 18.53
CA ILE A 425 -3.28 -27.91 18.99
C ILE A 425 -3.82 -29.01 19.92
N ASN A 426 -3.13 -30.15 20.00
CA ASN A 426 -3.52 -31.25 20.87
C ASN A 426 -3.23 -30.95 22.36
N ASP A 427 -2.45 -29.90 22.65
CA ASP A 427 -2.21 -29.43 24.01
C ASP A 427 -3.49 -28.83 24.63
N ILE A 428 -3.92 -29.38 25.76
CA ILE A 428 -5.13 -28.95 26.49
C ILE A 428 -5.01 -27.49 26.95
N THR A 429 -3.79 -26.98 27.12
CA THR A 429 -3.55 -25.63 27.62
C THR A 429 -3.63 -24.55 26.54
N ILE A 430 -3.63 -24.93 25.26
CA ILE A 430 -3.50 -23.98 24.15
C ILE A 430 -4.60 -22.93 24.14
N VAL A 431 -5.85 -23.31 24.40
CA VAL A 431 -6.99 -22.38 24.40
C VAL A 431 -6.82 -21.32 25.50
N ASN A 432 -6.47 -21.77 26.71
CA ASN A 432 -6.28 -20.86 27.85
C ASN A 432 -5.14 -19.89 27.58
N ASN A 433 -4.04 -20.36 26.98
CA ASN A 433 -2.89 -19.51 26.67
C ASN A 433 -3.20 -18.55 25.51
N LEU A 434 -3.96 -18.97 24.50
CA LEU A 434 -4.45 -18.08 23.45
C LEU A 434 -5.37 -16.99 24.01
N GLN A 435 -6.28 -17.30 24.93
CA GLN A 435 -7.17 -16.30 25.57
C GLN A 435 -6.41 -15.23 26.36
N ARG A 436 -5.22 -15.55 26.88
CA ARG A 436 -4.34 -14.57 27.55
C ARG A 436 -3.71 -13.59 26.57
N ILE A 437 -3.54 -14.01 25.32
CA ILE A 437 -2.83 -13.27 24.28
C ILE A 437 -3.80 -12.52 23.35
N LEU A 438 -4.99 -13.06 23.08
CA LEU A 438 -5.95 -12.48 22.13
C LEU A 438 -7.41 -12.70 22.54
N SER A 439 -8.29 -11.82 22.07
CA SER A 439 -9.73 -11.95 22.22
C SER A 439 -10.30 -12.96 21.22
N LEU A 440 -10.36 -14.24 21.60
CA LEU A 440 -10.81 -15.32 20.68
C LEU A 440 -12.20 -15.08 20.06
N LYS A 441 -13.07 -14.35 20.77
CA LYS A 441 -14.40 -13.98 20.27
C LYS A 441 -14.36 -13.04 19.07
N GLN A 442 -13.28 -12.33 18.82
CA GLN A 442 -13.15 -11.39 17.69
C GLN A 442 -12.53 -12.04 16.44
N ILE A 443 -12.02 -13.26 16.55
CA ILE A 443 -11.40 -13.96 15.43
C ILE A 443 -12.45 -14.31 14.38
N GLN A 444 -12.19 -13.85 13.17
CA GLN A 444 -13.01 -14.00 11.97
C GLN A 444 -12.39 -15.00 10.98
N ILE A 445 -11.06 -15.05 10.92
CA ILE A 445 -10.29 -15.95 10.06
C ILE A 445 -9.33 -16.76 10.93
N LEU A 446 -9.41 -18.08 10.82
CA LEU A 446 -8.53 -19.02 11.52
C LEU A 446 -7.76 -19.86 10.51
N GLU A 447 -6.44 -19.84 10.58
CA GLU A 447 -5.54 -20.65 9.75
C GLU A 447 -4.75 -21.62 10.64
N ILE A 448 -4.84 -22.92 10.37
CA ILE A 448 -4.15 -23.99 11.09
C ILE A 448 -3.24 -24.75 10.13
N LEU A 449 -1.96 -24.39 10.13
CA LEU A 449 -0.96 -24.97 9.23
C LEU A 449 -0.23 -26.17 9.86
N SER A 450 -0.72 -26.65 11.00
CA SER A 450 -0.26 -27.86 11.69
C SER A 450 -0.54 -29.11 10.86
N ASP A 451 0.43 -30.02 10.86
CA ASP A 451 0.27 -31.35 10.29
C ASP A 451 -0.45 -32.22 11.34
N HIS A 452 -1.49 -32.95 10.93
CA HIS A 452 -2.32 -33.82 11.78
C HIS A 452 -3.25 -33.09 12.76
N LEU A 453 -4.16 -32.25 12.25
CA LEU A 453 -5.21 -31.64 13.06
C LEU A 453 -6.20 -32.69 13.58
N CYS A 454 -6.32 -32.81 14.91
CA CYS A 454 -7.36 -33.61 15.55
C CYS A 454 -8.73 -32.91 15.42
N PRO A 455 -9.76 -33.54 14.82
CA PRO A 455 -11.08 -32.93 14.61
C PRO A 455 -11.76 -32.47 15.91
N LEU A 456 -11.56 -33.22 17.00
CA LEU A 456 -12.13 -32.90 18.30
C LEU A 456 -11.49 -31.64 18.89
N LYS A 457 -10.17 -31.49 18.78
CA LYS A 457 -9.44 -30.32 19.27
C LYS A 457 -9.71 -29.08 18.43
N MET A 458 -9.90 -29.24 17.11
CA MET A 458 -10.41 -28.15 16.27
C MET A 458 -11.81 -27.70 16.74
N SER A 459 -12.71 -28.66 17.01
CA SER A 459 -14.07 -28.34 17.49
C SER A 459 -14.05 -27.64 18.84
N GLU A 460 -13.16 -28.07 19.75
CA GLU A 460 -12.92 -27.39 21.02
C GLU A 460 -12.44 -25.95 20.80
N LEU A 461 -11.44 -25.72 19.96
CA LEU A 461 -10.94 -24.38 19.65
C LEU A 461 -12.02 -23.46 19.04
N LEU A 462 -12.79 -23.99 18.08
CA LEU A 462 -13.88 -23.26 17.43
C LEU A 462 -15.00 -22.89 18.41
N SER A 463 -15.19 -23.63 19.51
CA SER A 463 -16.21 -23.30 20.51
C SER A 463 -15.94 -21.97 21.22
N TYR A 464 -14.69 -21.50 21.22
CA TYR A 464 -14.27 -20.22 21.78
C TYR A 464 -14.20 -19.09 20.75
N MET A 465 -14.40 -19.40 19.46
CA MET A 465 -14.29 -18.46 18.34
C MET A 465 -15.59 -18.40 17.51
N PRO A 466 -16.72 -17.95 18.11
CA PRO A 466 -18.04 -18.01 17.47
C PRO A 466 -18.15 -17.18 16.17
N ASN A 467 -17.25 -16.21 15.97
CA ASN A 467 -17.29 -15.29 14.83
C ASN A 467 -16.43 -15.73 13.63
N VAL A 468 -15.80 -16.91 13.70
CA VAL A 468 -15.01 -17.42 12.58
C VAL A 468 -15.92 -17.72 11.40
N HIS A 469 -15.65 -17.07 10.26
CA HIS A 469 -16.34 -17.30 9.00
C HIS A 469 -15.46 -17.98 7.94
N THR A 470 -14.14 -17.89 8.09
CA THR A 470 -13.16 -18.53 7.20
C THR A 470 -12.21 -19.40 7.99
N LEU A 471 -12.11 -20.66 7.59
CA LEU A 471 -11.26 -21.66 8.22
C LEU A 471 -10.29 -22.25 7.19
N THR A 472 -9.00 -22.13 7.44
CA THR A 472 -7.95 -22.70 6.60
C THR A 472 -7.20 -23.76 7.40
N PHE A 473 -6.96 -24.94 6.84
CA PHE A 473 -6.10 -25.94 7.49
C PHE A 473 -5.39 -26.86 6.51
N ARG A 474 -4.25 -27.40 6.93
CA ARG A 474 -3.38 -28.19 6.04
C ARG A 474 -3.79 -29.65 5.93
N SER A 475 -3.96 -30.35 7.05
CA SER A 475 -4.34 -31.77 7.06
C SER A 475 -5.27 -32.04 8.23
N MET A 476 -6.23 -32.94 8.03
CA MET A 476 -7.11 -33.44 9.08
C MET A 476 -7.26 -34.94 8.87
N SER A 477 -6.84 -35.70 9.88
CA SER A 477 -7.01 -37.15 9.90
C SER A 477 -8.14 -37.50 10.85
N PHE A 478 -9.02 -38.39 10.38
CA PHE A 478 -10.04 -39.05 11.19
C PHE A 478 -9.59 -40.46 11.60
N ASP A 479 -8.32 -40.80 11.35
CA ASP A 479 -7.78 -42.14 11.58
C ASP A 479 -7.60 -42.31 13.10
N GLY A 480 -8.31 -43.29 13.68
CA GLY A 480 -8.30 -43.59 15.12
C GLY A 480 -9.57 -43.19 15.87
N TYR A 481 -10.34 -42.21 15.39
CA TYR A 481 -11.68 -41.87 15.89
C TYR A 481 -12.69 -42.11 14.77
N GLY A 482 -13.36 -43.28 14.80
CA GLY A 482 -14.34 -43.61 13.77
C GLY A 482 -15.35 -42.48 13.58
N LYS A 483 -15.63 -42.10 12.33
CA LYS A 483 -16.59 -41.03 11.95
C LYS A 483 -17.83 -40.95 12.83
N LYS A 484 -18.43 -42.11 13.13
CA LYS A 484 -19.63 -42.23 13.98
C LYS A 484 -19.41 -41.69 15.39
N LEU A 485 -18.26 -41.96 16.01
CA LEU A 485 -17.92 -41.47 17.34
C LEU A 485 -17.73 -39.95 17.34
N PHE A 486 -17.14 -39.39 16.28
CA PHE A 486 -17.00 -37.95 16.16
C PHE A 486 -18.35 -37.25 15.98
N GLU A 487 -19.23 -37.77 15.12
CA GLU A 487 -20.58 -37.22 14.90
C GLU A 487 -21.48 -37.31 16.15
N GLN A 488 -21.26 -38.32 17.00
CA GLN A 488 -21.98 -38.48 18.27
C GLN A 488 -21.47 -37.55 19.37
N ASN A 489 -20.32 -36.89 19.18
CA ASN A 489 -19.72 -36.05 20.19
C ASN A 489 -20.59 -34.80 20.49
N PRO A 490 -20.82 -34.44 21.76
CA PRO A 490 -21.58 -33.24 22.11
C PRO A 490 -21.00 -31.95 21.51
N LEU A 491 -19.67 -31.82 21.44
CA LEU A 491 -19.01 -30.66 20.83
C LEU A 491 -19.31 -30.55 19.33
N PHE A 492 -19.34 -31.67 18.62
CA PHE A 492 -19.72 -31.69 17.20
C PHE A 492 -21.12 -31.08 17.00
N ARG A 493 -22.09 -31.53 17.81
CA ARG A 493 -23.48 -31.04 17.77
C ARG A 493 -23.61 -29.58 18.20
N LEU A 494 -22.77 -29.13 19.12
CA LEU A 494 -22.73 -27.74 19.55
C LEU A 494 -22.19 -26.86 18.42
N ILE A 495 -21.00 -27.18 17.90
CA ILE A 495 -20.34 -26.42 16.84
C ILE A 495 -21.25 -26.34 15.62
N SER A 496 -21.83 -27.45 15.17
CA SER A 496 -22.70 -27.46 13.99
C SER A 496 -23.91 -26.54 14.08
N LYS A 497 -24.34 -26.16 15.30
CA LYS A 497 -25.43 -25.21 15.51
C LYS A 497 -24.97 -23.76 15.60
N ILE A 498 -23.79 -23.50 16.16
CA ILE A 498 -23.39 -22.14 16.55
C ILE A 498 -22.40 -21.48 15.58
N ASN A 499 -21.67 -22.25 14.77
CA ASN A 499 -20.60 -21.67 13.96
C ASN A 499 -21.15 -20.86 12.76
N LEU A 500 -20.36 -19.85 12.35
CA LEU A 500 -20.66 -18.96 11.23
C LEU A 500 -19.77 -19.25 10.00
N ILE A 501 -19.15 -20.43 9.93
CA ILE A 501 -18.18 -20.78 8.90
C ILE A 501 -18.88 -20.86 7.54
N LYS A 502 -18.44 -20.02 6.62
CA LYS A 502 -18.91 -19.93 5.23
C LYS A 502 -17.85 -20.35 4.22
N SER A 503 -16.58 -20.35 4.61
CA SER A 503 -15.45 -20.62 3.72
C SER A 503 -14.47 -21.60 4.37
N ILE A 504 -14.10 -22.66 3.64
CA ILE A 504 -13.06 -23.61 4.06
C ILE A 504 -11.97 -23.70 3.00
N HIS A 505 -10.71 -23.60 3.41
CA HIS A 505 -9.54 -23.89 2.59
C HIS A 505 -8.77 -25.06 3.19
N PHE A 506 -8.78 -26.20 2.50
CA PHE A 506 -8.17 -27.44 2.95
C PHE A 506 -7.06 -27.88 2.00
N TYR A 507 -5.79 -27.66 2.37
CA TYR A 507 -4.65 -27.95 1.49
C TYR A 507 -4.34 -29.45 1.36
N GLY A 508 -4.94 -30.29 2.18
CA GLY A 508 -4.77 -31.73 2.15
C GLY A 508 -5.63 -32.39 1.07
N LYS A 509 -5.37 -33.67 0.83
CA LYS A 509 -6.22 -34.51 0.00
C LYS A 509 -7.52 -34.82 0.76
N CYS A 510 -8.64 -34.33 0.25
CA CYS A 510 -9.96 -34.54 0.78
C CYS A 510 -10.56 -35.82 0.20
N THR A 511 -10.99 -36.71 1.09
CA THR A 511 -11.85 -37.85 0.73
C THR A 511 -13.32 -37.44 0.80
N LEU A 512 -14.20 -38.21 0.18
CA LEU A 512 -15.65 -38.02 0.33
C LEU A 512 -16.06 -37.99 1.82
N GLN A 513 -15.45 -38.84 2.64
CA GLN A 513 -15.75 -38.90 4.07
C GLN A 513 -15.40 -37.59 4.80
N ASN A 514 -14.25 -36.98 4.50
CA ASN A 514 -13.86 -35.69 5.09
C ASN A 514 -14.88 -34.60 4.72
N LEU A 515 -15.27 -34.56 3.45
CA LEU A 515 -16.21 -33.59 2.91
C LEU A 515 -17.61 -33.73 3.52
N GLU A 516 -18.09 -34.96 3.69
CA GLU A 516 -19.35 -35.24 4.37
C GLU A 516 -19.35 -34.71 5.81
N ILE A 517 -18.23 -34.86 6.51
CA ILE A 517 -18.07 -34.35 7.88
C ILE A 517 -18.07 -32.82 7.87
N PHE A 518 -17.35 -32.17 6.95
CA PHE A 518 -17.33 -30.70 6.85
C PHE A 518 -18.72 -30.13 6.60
N LEU A 519 -19.50 -30.71 5.70
CA LEU A 519 -20.85 -30.21 5.41
C LEU A 519 -21.83 -30.40 6.58
N LYS A 520 -21.66 -31.48 7.37
CA LYS A 520 -22.45 -31.67 8.60
C LYS A 520 -22.01 -30.74 9.72
N LEU A 521 -20.70 -30.48 9.83
CA LEU A 521 -20.13 -29.63 10.87
C LEU A 521 -20.36 -28.14 10.57
N PHE A 522 -20.42 -27.74 9.30
CA PHE A 522 -20.54 -26.37 8.86
C PHE A 522 -21.75 -26.23 7.91
N PRO A 523 -22.98 -26.21 8.45
CA PRO A 523 -24.19 -26.25 7.61
C PRO A 523 -24.38 -24.99 6.76
N ASN A 524 -23.71 -23.88 7.08
CA ASN A 524 -23.78 -22.61 6.33
C ASN A 524 -22.64 -22.44 5.32
N LEU A 525 -21.90 -23.50 5.02
CA LEU A 525 -20.73 -23.48 4.15
C LEU A 525 -21.12 -23.10 2.72
N GLN A 526 -20.47 -22.06 2.18
CA GLN A 526 -20.72 -21.49 0.85
C GLN A 526 -19.56 -21.73 -0.12
N TYR A 527 -18.35 -21.84 0.42
CA TYR A 527 -17.12 -22.04 -0.36
C TYR A 527 -16.25 -23.14 0.24
N ILE A 528 -15.74 -24.03 -0.63
CA ILE A 528 -14.72 -25.02 -0.28
C ILE A 528 -13.60 -24.95 -1.31
N GLU A 529 -12.37 -24.81 -0.85
CA GLU A 529 -11.15 -25.02 -1.63
C GLU A 529 -10.43 -26.25 -1.11
N THR A 530 -10.13 -27.21 -1.97
CA THR A 530 -9.42 -28.42 -1.54
C THR A 530 -8.71 -29.16 -2.67
N SER A 531 -7.77 -30.06 -2.34
CA SER A 531 -7.28 -31.07 -3.28
C SER A 531 -8.07 -32.36 -3.09
N VAL A 532 -8.37 -33.11 -4.15
CA VAL A 532 -9.07 -34.40 -4.07
C VAL A 532 -8.31 -35.42 -4.89
N GLU A 533 -8.20 -36.65 -4.39
CA GLU A 533 -7.60 -37.72 -5.18
C GLU A 533 -8.44 -38.01 -6.42
N LEU A 534 -7.79 -38.17 -7.58
CA LEU A 534 -8.44 -38.41 -8.87
C LEU A 534 -9.58 -39.43 -8.82
N GLN A 535 -9.39 -40.53 -8.07
CA GLN A 535 -10.36 -41.62 -7.92
C GLN A 535 -11.63 -41.23 -7.13
N GLN A 536 -11.54 -40.19 -6.28
CA GLN A 536 -12.62 -39.70 -5.42
C GLN A 536 -13.38 -38.52 -6.03
N ILE A 537 -12.83 -37.84 -7.04
CA ILE A 537 -13.43 -36.61 -7.60
C ILE A 537 -14.85 -36.86 -8.09
N GLN A 538 -15.06 -37.96 -8.84
CA GLN A 538 -16.39 -38.30 -9.33
C GLN A 538 -17.39 -38.52 -8.20
N LEU A 539 -16.99 -39.22 -7.13
CA LEU A 539 -17.85 -39.48 -5.97
C LEU A 539 -18.17 -38.19 -5.21
N VAL A 540 -17.18 -37.31 -5.04
CA VAL A 540 -17.34 -36.00 -4.39
C VAL A 540 -18.32 -35.12 -5.20
N LEU A 541 -18.15 -35.04 -6.51
CA LEU A 541 -19.05 -34.26 -7.37
C LEU A 541 -20.47 -34.82 -7.36
N GLN A 542 -20.63 -36.14 -7.47
CA GLN A 542 -21.96 -36.79 -7.39
C GLN A 542 -22.63 -36.51 -6.05
N TYR A 543 -21.89 -36.54 -4.95
CA TYR A 543 -22.42 -36.25 -3.63
C TYR A 543 -22.81 -34.77 -3.44
N LEU A 544 -21.96 -33.84 -3.86
CA LEU A 544 -22.18 -32.40 -3.71
C LEU A 544 -23.33 -31.87 -4.58
N LEU A 545 -23.43 -32.40 -5.80
CA LEU A 545 -24.39 -31.94 -6.80
C LEU A 545 -25.71 -32.70 -6.76
N ASN A 546 -25.83 -33.69 -5.86
CA ASN A 546 -27.09 -34.35 -5.63
C ASN A 546 -28.09 -33.36 -5.01
N LYS A 547 -29.14 -33.02 -5.77
CA LYS A 547 -30.20 -32.07 -5.36
C LYS A 547 -30.91 -32.49 -4.06
N THR A 548 -30.85 -33.76 -3.66
CA THR A 548 -31.44 -34.23 -2.41
C THR A 548 -30.53 -34.04 -1.19
N ASN A 549 -29.28 -33.59 -1.38
CA ASN A 549 -28.32 -33.42 -0.29
C ASN A 549 -28.57 -32.10 0.44
N THR A 550 -29.38 -32.14 1.51
CA THR A 550 -29.71 -30.96 2.32
C THR A 550 -28.50 -30.31 2.98
N ASN A 551 -27.40 -31.06 3.18
CA ASN A 551 -26.19 -30.53 3.80
C ASN A 551 -25.35 -29.67 2.84
N ALA A 552 -25.52 -29.85 1.52
CA ALA A 552 -24.79 -29.09 0.50
C ALA A 552 -25.56 -27.88 -0.04
N ARG A 553 -26.79 -27.64 0.44
CA ARG A 553 -27.71 -26.64 -0.14
C ARG A 553 -27.20 -25.19 -0.14
N HIS A 554 -26.24 -24.86 0.73
CA HIS A 554 -25.67 -23.51 0.83
C HIS A 554 -24.34 -23.36 0.08
N LEU A 555 -23.74 -24.47 -0.36
CA LEU A 555 -22.50 -24.48 -1.11
C LEU A 555 -22.77 -23.91 -2.49
N ARG A 556 -22.01 -22.87 -2.86
CA ARG A 556 -22.16 -22.14 -4.14
C ARG A 556 -20.92 -22.26 -5.01
N LEU A 557 -19.75 -22.40 -4.39
CA LEU A 557 -18.49 -22.41 -5.08
C LEU A 557 -17.57 -23.49 -4.49
N LEU A 558 -17.03 -24.32 -5.38
CA LEU A 558 -16.09 -25.38 -5.09
C LEU A 558 -14.84 -25.13 -5.93
N CYS A 559 -13.68 -25.12 -5.28
CA CYS A 559 -12.39 -24.97 -5.93
C CYS A 559 -11.55 -26.23 -5.69
N PHE A 560 -11.11 -26.89 -6.76
CA PHE A 560 -10.13 -27.95 -6.68
C PHE A 560 -8.74 -27.43 -7.02
N SER A 561 -7.79 -27.65 -6.12
CA SER A 561 -6.36 -27.50 -6.41
C SER A 561 -5.87 -28.80 -7.04
N CYS A 562 -5.59 -28.75 -8.34
CA CYS A 562 -5.27 -29.91 -9.17
C CYS A 562 -3.80 -29.89 -9.58
N ASP A 563 -3.22 -31.05 -9.84
CA ASP A 563 -2.07 -31.10 -10.74
C ASP A 563 -2.53 -31.01 -12.22
N GLY A 564 -1.65 -30.59 -13.14
CA GLY A 564 -2.04 -30.36 -14.54
C GLY A 564 -2.60 -31.59 -15.29
N LYS A 565 -2.46 -32.81 -14.75
CA LYS A 565 -3.05 -34.03 -15.33
C LYS A 565 -4.47 -34.25 -14.84
N GLU A 566 -4.73 -33.96 -13.56
CA GLU A 566 -6.05 -33.99 -12.95
C GLU A 566 -7.02 -33.03 -13.64
N SER A 567 -6.60 -31.82 -13.99
CA SER A 567 -7.47 -30.82 -14.62
C SER A 567 -8.11 -31.29 -15.93
N HIS A 568 -7.35 -31.98 -16.78
CA HIS A 568 -7.86 -32.52 -18.05
C HIS A 568 -8.89 -33.63 -17.82
N TYR A 569 -8.65 -34.50 -16.83
CA TYR A 569 -9.61 -35.54 -16.44
C TYR A 569 -10.90 -34.95 -15.89
N ILE A 570 -10.81 -33.94 -15.02
CA ILE A 570 -12.00 -33.30 -14.45
C ILE A 570 -12.77 -32.54 -15.53
N SER A 571 -12.08 -31.83 -16.44
CA SER A 571 -12.72 -31.19 -17.61
C SER A 571 -13.48 -32.20 -18.47
N LYS A 572 -12.93 -33.41 -18.65
CA LYS A 572 -13.61 -34.49 -19.38
C LYS A 572 -14.82 -35.06 -18.62
N LEU A 573 -14.73 -35.21 -17.29
CA LEU A 573 -15.85 -35.59 -16.41
C LEU A 573 -16.98 -34.55 -16.41
N ILE A 574 -16.63 -33.27 -16.40
CA ILE A 574 -17.58 -32.15 -16.50
C ILE A 574 -18.35 -32.25 -17.83
N LYS A 575 -17.64 -32.53 -18.93
CA LYS A 575 -18.23 -32.65 -20.28
C LYS A 575 -19.04 -33.93 -20.51
N SER A 576 -18.86 -34.98 -19.71
CA SER A 576 -19.48 -36.31 -19.94
C SER A 576 -20.93 -36.44 -19.44
N ARG A 577 -21.68 -35.33 -19.30
CA ARG A 577 -23.09 -35.25 -18.84
C ARG A 577 -23.35 -35.70 -17.39
N LEU A 578 -22.32 -35.77 -16.55
CA LEU A 578 -22.48 -36.12 -15.12
C LEU A 578 -22.84 -34.93 -14.22
N LEU A 579 -22.70 -33.69 -14.71
CA LEU A 579 -23.07 -32.50 -13.96
C LEU A 579 -24.49 -32.04 -14.31
N PRO A 580 -25.24 -31.49 -13.33
CA PRO A 580 -26.44 -30.71 -13.63
C PRO A 580 -26.14 -29.64 -14.68
N CYS A 581 -27.09 -29.39 -15.59
CA CYS A 581 -26.95 -28.40 -16.67
C CYS A 581 -26.66 -26.97 -16.16
N ASP A 582 -26.89 -26.70 -14.89
CA ASP A 582 -26.79 -25.39 -14.26
C ASP A 582 -25.38 -25.08 -13.73
N CYS A 583 -24.47 -26.07 -13.71
CA CYS A 583 -23.09 -25.88 -13.23
C CYS A 583 -22.21 -25.18 -14.27
N LYS A 584 -21.42 -24.20 -13.82
CA LYS A 584 -20.39 -23.54 -14.61
C LYS A 584 -19.00 -23.86 -14.07
N THR A 585 -18.02 -23.91 -14.97
CA THR A 585 -16.65 -24.28 -14.61
C THR A 585 -15.63 -23.37 -15.28
N ILE A 586 -14.60 -22.94 -14.54
CA ILE A 586 -13.43 -22.23 -15.05
C ILE A 586 -12.19 -22.95 -14.56
N PHE A 587 -11.28 -23.25 -15.47
CA PHE A 587 -9.94 -23.70 -15.12
C PHE A 587 -8.97 -22.53 -15.22
N ASP A 588 -8.27 -22.28 -14.13
CA ASP A 588 -7.21 -21.29 -14.01
C ASP A 588 -5.87 -22.02 -14.19
N ASP A 589 -5.35 -21.97 -15.42
CA ASP A 589 -4.09 -22.60 -15.81
C ASP A 589 -2.90 -22.06 -15.00
N GLN A 590 -2.95 -20.79 -14.55
CA GLN A 590 -1.83 -20.15 -13.85
C GLN A 590 -1.69 -20.68 -12.42
N HIS A 591 -2.80 -20.97 -11.76
CA HIS A 591 -2.82 -21.46 -10.39
C HIS A 591 -3.16 -22.95 -10.26
N LEU A 592 -3.38 -23.63 -11.40
CA LEU A 592 -3.82 -25.02 -11.48
C LEU A 592 -5.08 -25.29 -10.64
N ARG A 593 -6.04 -24.36 -10.74
CA ARG A 593 -7.28 -24.38 -9.96
C ARG A 593 -8.49 -24.57 -10.85
N LEU A 594 -9.36 -25.50 -10.48
CA LEU A 594 -10.66 -25.68 -11.12
C LEU A 594 -11.77 -25.14 -10.22
N TYR A 595 -12.43 -24.08 -10.68
CA TYR A 595 -13.60 -23.50 -10.04
C TYR A 595 -14.87 -24.09 -10.63
N ILE A 596 -15.78 -24.51 -9.77
CA ILE A 596 -17.10 -25.04 -10.09
C ILE A 596 -18.12 -24.27 -9.26
N TRP A 597 -19.12 -23.68 -9.90
CA TRP A 597 -20.21 -22.99 -9.21
C TRP A 597 -21.56 -23.29 -9.84
N TRP A 598 -22.62 -23.15 -9.06
CA TRP A 598 -24.00 -23.42 -9.44
C TRP A 598 -24.99 -22.49 -8.73
#